data_AF-A0A6P5XB56-F1
#
_entry.id   AF-A0A6P5XB56-F1
#
_cell.length_a   1.000
_cell.length_b   1.000
_cell.length_c   1.000
_cell.angle_alpha   90.00
_cell.angle_beta   90.00
_cell.angle_gamma   90.00
#
_symmetry.space_group_name_H-M   'P 1'
#
loop_
_entity.id
_entity.type
_entity.pdbx_description
1 polymer ?
#
loop_
_entity_poly.entity_id
_entity_poly.type
_entity_poly.pdbx_seq_one_letter_code
_entity_poly.pdbx_strand_id
1 'polypeptide(L)'
;MGKKARKGNGGVDGDGYNKNVLRQASDGIGKFKKSYKHRKNSDSQTPVIRKQVEPETAKYFSEIASLFESQGVDVEERAVICGNALEEARGKEFELATDYIISHTLQTLLDGCDVDNLCSFLRGCSNVFPAISMDRSGSHVAETALKSLARHVQDTEAYNVIEETLRMMCETALKLLAGDDQELLQIIPVLLGCNKQNLVEGEFIDMTIAGEALESMKETAFSHLMEVILEVAPESLYNEMFTKLFKNSLFKLSSHYCGNFVIQALISHARTKDQMELIWEELGLNFGDLLGMGRSGVIASLIAACQRLQTHEYKCCQALAAAFGSKNETSKFIVPRILFLDSYFSCEDKSSWSWAGGVKMQVMGSLILQAIFKFRSEWIQPYLLSIASMAAEHVLETAKDAGGACVIDAFLASDASAKQKRRLVVKLRGHFGELAMHPSGSFTVERCFDAGSLSIREAIACELLAVRTELSKTKQGPHLLRKLDIDRYATKPDQWRSKQASKQSAYNEFYVAFGTSESPTKNKFLCDASMDISEPKELNTRKEIDSSLNSISMVDDTLAEKKKKRKKRKRDVGSEDGLGSKKVMENAVKNFLSSGSIDKKRRGASKHKLKF
;
A
#
# COMPACT_ATOMS: atom_id res chain seq x y z
N MET A 1 -2.75 53.61 71.30
CA MET A 1 -2.64 55.01 70.81
C MET A 1 -3.01 55.05 69.33
N GLY A 2 -3.40 56.20 68.78
CA GLY A 2 -3.55 56.42 67.33
C GLY A 2 -4.89 56.00 66.70
N LYS A 3 -5.69 56.98 66.24
CA LYS A 3 -6.80 56.80 65.29
C LYS A 3 -6.47 57.52 63.97
N LYS A 4 -6.66 56.86 62.82
CA LYS A 4 -6.96 57.44 61.48
C LYS A 4 -7.02 56.30 60.42
N ALA A 5 -7.74 56.38 59.29
CA ALA A 5 -9.16 56.75 59.05
C ALA A 5 -9.55 56.54 57.56
N ARG A 6 -10.72 55.91 57.29
CA ARG A 6 -11.49 55.93 55.99
C ARG A 6 -10.82 55.21 54.78
N LYS A 7 -11.52 54.75 53.73
CA LYS A 7 -12.97 54.60 53.43
C LYS A 7 -13.21 53.50 52.35
N GLY A 8 -14.44 52.99 52.23
CA GLY A 8 -14.93 52.11 51.13
C GLY A 8 -15.01 50.63 51.55
N ASN A 9 -16.16 49.96 51.74
CA ASN A 9 -17.58 50.25 51.46
C ASN A 9 -17.98 50.16 49.97
N GLY A 10 -18.98 49.36 49.53
CA GLY A 10 -19.77 48.29 50.20
C GLY A 10 -19.28 46.87 49.88
N GLY A 11 -19.86 45.77 50.40
CA GLY A 11 -21.22 45.61 50.97
C GLY A 11 -22.23 45.23 49.87
N VAL A 12 -23.18 44.31 50.04
CA VAL A 12 -23.86 43.84 51.27
C VAL A 12 -24.27 42.37 51.12
N ASP A 13 -23.89 41.57 52.13
CA ASP A 13 -24.66 40.60 52.95
C ASP A 13 -25.60 39.55 52.29
N GLY A 14 -25.77 38.35 52.86
CA GLY A 14 -25.17 37.84 54.10
C GLY A 14 -25.60 36.42 54.50
N ASP A 15 -25.42 36.15 55.80
CA ASP A 15 -25.75 34.97 56.62
C ASP A 15 -26.96 34.10 56.20
N GLY A 16 -27.05 32.81 56.56
CA GLY A 16 -26.22 32.01 57.47
C GLY A 16 -27.08 31.02 58.28
N TYR A 17 -26.45 30.26 59.20
CA TYR A 17 -27.04 29.26 60.11
C TYR A 17 -27.62 27.98 59.43
N ASN A 18 -27.13 26.74 59.56
CA ASN A 18 -26.39 25.96 60.59
C ASN A 18 -27.30 25.00 61.41
N LYS A 19 -26.74 23.84 61.80
CA LYS A 19 -27.29 22.67 62.52
C LYS A 19 -28.02 21.61 61.67
N ASN A 20 -27.88 20.30 61.93
CA ASN A 20 -26.79 19.47 62.51
C ASN A 20 -27.17 17.97 62.50
N VAL A 21 -26.18 17.04 62.47
CA VAL A 21 -26.15 15.75 63.25
C VAL A 21 -27.25 14.69 62.92
N LEU A 22 -26.99 13.39 62.61
CA LEU A 22 -25.76 12.57 62.62
C LEU A 22 -25.95 11.19 61.91
N ARG A 23 -24.83 10.49 61.65
CA ARG A 23 -24.67 9.03 61.35
C ARG A 23 -25.03 8.58 59.93
N GLN A 24 -24.30 7.63 59.31
CA GLN A 24 -23.07 6.89 59.69
C GLN A 24 -22.20 6.68 58.41
N ALA A 25 -20.86 6.81 58.48
CA ALA A 25 -19.85 5.72 58.51
C ALA A 25 -19.86 4.79 57.26
N SER A 26 -18.77 4.23 56.73
CA SER A 26 -17.31 4.17 57.03
C SER A 26 -16.66 3.38 55.86
N ASP A 27 -15.36 3.35 55.55
CA ASP A 27 -14.17 4.10 56.00
C ASP A 27 -13.16 4.12 54.82
N GLY A 28 -12.15 4.99 54.86
CA GLY A 28 -11.19 5.17 53.76
C GLY A 28 -9.74 4.80 54.08
N ILE A 29 -8.84 5.13 53.15
CA ILE A 29 -7.36 5.00 53.22
C ILE A 29 -6.86 3.54 53.07
N GLY A 30 -5.93 3.20 52.17
CA GLY A 30 -5.20 3.99 51.19
C GLY A 30 -3.77 3.46 51.00
N LYS A 31 -3.40 3.00 49.80
CA LYS A 31 -2.03 2.48 49.50
C LYS A 31 -1.48 3.01 48.17
N PHE A 32 -0.16 2.85 48.00
CA PHE A 32 0.68 3.69 47.15
C PHE A 32 0.66 3.35 45.65
N LYS A 33 1.03 4.37 44.86
CA LYS A 33 1.20 4.34 43.40
C LYS A 33 2.10 3.20 42.90
N LYS A 34 1.72 2.61 41.76
CA LYS A 34 2.62 2.41 40.61
C LYS A 34 1.83 2.63 39.32
N SER A 35 2.42 3.29 38.33
CA SER A 35 1.76 3.64 37.08
C SER A 35 2.27 2.74 35.96
N TYR A 36 1.36 2.04 35.29
CA TYR A 36 1.57 1.48 33.97
C TYR A 36 0.58 2.16 33.02
N LYS A 37 1.11 2.94 32.05
CA LYS A 37 0.28 3.54 31.01
C LYS A 37 -0.04 2.47 29.96
N HIS A 38 -1.23 1.88 30.01
CA HIS A 38 -1.80 1.26 28.81
C HIS A 38 -2.00 2.35 27.76
N ARG A 39 -1.16 2.34 26.73
CA ARG A 39 -1.36 3.19 25.55
C ARG A 39 -2.41 2.53 24.66
N LYS A 40 -3.69 2.77 24.97
CA LYS A 40 -4.76 2.49 24.01
C LYS A 40 -4.56 3.41 22.79
N ASN A 41 -4.01 2.85 21.72
CA ASN A 41 -4.30 3.33 20.36
C ASN A 41 -5.63 2.68 19.95
N SER A 42 -6.71 3.16 20.56
CA SER A 42 -8.03 3.07 19.95
C SER A 42 -8.23 4.42 19.26
N ASP A 43 -7.99 4.46 17.95
CA ASP A 43 -8.39 5.62 17.15
C ASP A 43 -9.92 5.64 17.16
N SER A 44 -10.47 6.48 18.03
CA SER A 44 -11.89 6.48 18.34
C SER A 44 -12.68 6.87 17.10
N GLN A 45 -13.60 6.01 16.66
CA GLN A 45 -14.71 6.42 15.82
C GLN A 45 -15.28 7.72 16.38
N THR A 46 -15.29 8.78 15.57
CA THR A 46 -15.87 10.06 16.00
C THR A 46 -17.33 9.81 16.35
N PRO A 47 -17.80 10.15 17.56
CA PRO A 47 -19.16 9.85 17.97
C PRO A 47 -20.12 10.50 16.99
N VAL A 48 -21.05 9.72 16.42
CA VAL A 48 -22.01 10.21 15.42
C VAL A 48 -22.99 11.15 16.12
N ILE A 49 -22.71 12.46 16.06
CA ILE A 49 -23.53 13.47 16.72
C ILE A 49 -24.84 13.61 15.93
N ARG A 50 -25.91 13.03 16.47
CA ARG A 50 -27.28 13.21 15.97
C ARG A 50 -27.62 14.70 15.93
N LYS A 51 -27.89 15.25 14.74
CA LYS A 51 -28.44 16.60 14.60
C LYS A 51 -29.92 16.59 15.02
N GLN A 52 -30.42 17.73 15.46
CA GLN A 52 -31.85 17.89 15.69
C GLN A 52 -32.59 17.92 14.33
N VAL A 53 -33.67 17.16 14.21
CA VAL A 53 -34.53 17.19 13.02
C VAL A 53 -35.21 18.56 12.90
N GLU A 54 -35.20 19.13 11.70
CA GLU A 54 -35.81 20.44 11.45
C GLU A 54 -37.35 20.38 11.61
N PRO A 55 -38.00 21.42 12.19
CA PRO A 55 -39.44 21.37 12.46
C PRO A 55 -40.31 21.10 11.23
N GLU A 56 -39.88 21.55 10.06
CA GLU A 56 -40.58 21.35 8.77
C GLU A 56 -40.52 19.87 8.34
N THR A 57 -39.35 19.23 8.46
CA THR A 57 -39.19 17.78 8.20
C THR A 57 -39.97 16.96 9.24
N ALA A 58 -39.95 17.34 10.51
CA ALA A 58 -40.72 16.66 11.56
C ALA A 58 -42.24 16.77 11.34
N LYS A 59 -42.72 17.94 10.88
CA LYS A 59 -44.12 18.16 10.51
C LYS A 59 -44.54 17.28 9.31
N TYR A 60 -43.71 17.21 8.27
CA TYR A 60 -43.96 16.37 7.09
C TYR A 60 -44.18 14.90 7.45
N PHE A 61 -43.28 14.27 8.21
CA PHE A 61 -43.45 12.88 8.64
C PHE A 61 -44.61 12.67 9.64
N SER A 62 -45.02 13.72 10.36
CA SER A 62 -46.22 13.67 11.23
C SER A 62 -47.52 13.69 10.42
N GLU A 63 -47.57 14.49 9.33
CA GLU A 63 -48.72 14.56 8.43
C GLU A 63 -48.90 13.24 7.65
N ILE A 64 -47.80 12.58 7.27
CA ILE A 64 -47.83 11.24 6.64
C ILE A 64 -48.29 10.15 7.63
N ALA A 65 -47.86 10.20 8.90
CA ALA A 65 -48.38 9.29 9.92
C ALA A 65 -49.91 9.43 10.08
N SER A 66 -50.39 10.67 10.20
CA SER A 66 -51.83 10.98 10.27
C SER A 66 -52.60 10.51 9.03
N LEU A 67 -52.00 10.58 7.83
CA LEU A 67 -52.61 10.12 6.58
C LEU A 67 -52.78 8.59 6.55
N PHE A 68 -51.83 7.83 7.11
CA PHE A 68 -51.93 6.38 7.21
C PHE A 68 -52.82 5.88 8.35
N GLU A 69 -53.07 6.71 9.38
CA GLU A 69 -54.08 6.44 10.41
C GLU A 69 -55.51 6.68 9.89
N SER A 70 -55.71 7.65 9.00
CA SER A 70 -56.99 7.84 8.30
C SER A 70 -57.20 6.77 7.22
N GLN A 71 -58.05 5.78 7.50
CA GLN A 71 -58.42 4.73 6.53
C GLN A 71 -59.01 5.35 5.25
N GLY A 72 -58.34 5.13 4.12
CA GLY A 72 -58.77 5.66 2.81
C GLY A 72 -57.73 5.57 1.69
N VAL A 73 -56.43 5.52 2.03
CA VAL A 73 -55.34 5.35 1.05
C VAL A 73 -55.32 3.92 0.50
N ASP A 74 -55.24 3.77 -0.82
CA ASP A 74 -55.12 2.47 -1.49
C ASP A 74 -53.71 1.85 -1.34
N VAL A 75 -53.54 0.55 -1.59
CA VAL A 75 -52.24 -0.15 -1.53
C VAL A 75 -51.22 0.43 -2.53
N GLU A 76 -51.65 0.74 -3.75
CA GLU A 76 -50.78 1.25 -4.81
C GLU A 76 -50.43 2.73 -4.58
N GLU A 77 -51.40 3.52 -4.11
CA GLU A 77 -51.18 4.91 -3.67
C GLU A 77 -50.25 4.97 -2.44
N ARG A 78 -50.42 4.05 -1.48
CA ARG A 78 -49.58 3.94 -0.28
C ARG A 78 -48.12 3.67 -0.65
N ALA A 79 -47.84 2.76 -1.58
CA ALA A 79 -46.48 2.48 -2.03
C ALA A 79 -45.79 3.74 -2.59
N VAL A 80 -46.50 4.51 -3.42
CA VAL A 80 -46.01 5.79 -3.99
C VAL A 80 -45.79 6.84 -2.91
N ILE A 81 -46.68 6.97 -1.91
CA ILE A 81 -46.47 7.87 -0.76
C ILE A 81 -45.24 7.43 0.04
N CYS A 82 -45.06 6.14 0.28
CA CYS A 82 -43.91 5.59 0.99
C CYS A 82 -42.59 5.93 0.28
N GLY A 83 -42.52 5.72 -1.04
CA GLY A 83 -41.34 6.02 -1.85
C GLY A 83 -40.96 7.50 -1.84
N ASN A 84 -41.93 8.39 -2.08
CA ASN A 84 -41.71 9.84 -2.05
C ASN A 84 -41.19 10.34 -0.69
N ALA A 85 -41.70 9.77 0.41
CA ALA A 85 -41.28 10.13 1.76
C ALA A 85 -39.87 9.61 2.12
N LEU A 86 -39.44 8.49 1.53
CA LEU A 86 -38.08 7.97 1.68
C LEU A 86 -37.05 8.79 0.89
N GLU A 87 -37.42 9.39 -0.25
CA GLU A 87 -36.54 10.38 -0.92
C GLU A 87 -36.41 11.68 -0.11
N GLU A 88 -37.45 12.14 0.60
CA GLU A 88 -37.34 13.30 1.53
C GLU A 88 -36.54 12.98 2.81
N ALA A 89 -36.38 11.68 3.14
CA ALA A 89 -35.48 11.21 4.20
C ALA A 89 -34.00 11.18 3.80
N ARG A 90 -33.68 11.39 2.51
CA ARG A 90 -32.34 11.16 1.95
C ARG A 90 -31.30 12.17 2.47
N GLY A 91 -30.17 11.67 2.94
CA GLY A 91 -29.15 12.46 3.66
C GLY A 91 -29.56 12.89 5.07
N LYS A 92 -30.71 12.42 5.58
CA LYS A 92 -31.25 12.65 6.93
C LYS A 92 -31.54 11.32 7.65
N GLU A 93 -31.14 10.19 7.09
CA GLU A 93 -31.60 8.85 7.46
C GLU A 93 -31.26 8.52 8.92
N PHE A 94 -30.06 8.92 9.39
CA PHE A 94 -29.64 8.73 10.77
C PHE A 94 -30.48 9.58 11.74
N GLU A 95 -30.63 10.87 11.48
CA GLU A 95 -31.38 11.80 12.33
C GLU A 95 -32.84 11.41 12.50
N LEU A 96 -33.47 10.87 11.44
CA LEU A 96 -34.86 10.44 11.42
C LEU A 96 -35.05 9.04 12.00
N ALA A 97 -34.19 8.06 11.65
CA ALA A 97 -34.30 6.69 12.16
C ALA A 97 -34.04 6.59 13.67
N THR A 98 -33.18 7.47 14.20
CA THR A 98 -32.89 7.57 15.65
C THR A 98 -33.81 8.55 16.38
N ASP A 99 -34.91 8.99 15.75
CA ASP A 99 -35.93 9.81 16.42
C ASP A 99 -36.92 8.98 17.21
N TYR A 100 -37.34 9.47 18.38
CA TYR A 100 -38.31 8.76 19.22
C TYR A 100 -39.71 8.66 18.58
N ILE A 101 -40.10 9.65 17.77
CA ILE A 101 -41.42 9.68 17.12
C ILE A 101 -41.27 9.23 15.66
N ILE A 102 -40.42 9.88 14.86
CA ILE A 102 -40.35 9.70 13.41
C ILE A 102 -39.88 8.28 13.02
N SER A 103 -39.16 7.57 13.89
CA SER A 103 -38.81 6.15 13.68
C SER A 103 -40.03 5.24 13.49
N HIS A 104 -41.19 5.57 14.07
CA HIS A 104 -42.43 4.80 13.89
C HIS A 104 -43.03 5.06 12.49
N THR A 105 -42.97 6.30 12.01
CA THR A 105 -43.31 6.63 10.62
C THR A 105 -42.35 5.90 9.67
N LEU A 106 -41.03 5.95 9.89
CA LEU A 106 -40.06 5.26 9.04
C LEU A 106 -40.26 3.75 8.98
N GLN A 107 -40.56 3.07 10.09
CA GLN A 107 -40.94 1.65 10.07
C GLN A 107 -42.16 1.42 9.16
N THR A 108 -43.19 2.26 9.29
CA THR A 108 -44.41 2.20 8.47
C THR A 108 -44.13 2.45 6.97
N LEU A 109 -43.16 3.30 6.65
CA LEU A 109 -42.72 3.61 5.28
C LEU A 109 -41.91 2.46 4.68
N LEU A 110 -40.96 1.91 5.44
CA LEU A 110 -40.05 0.83 4.98
C LEU A 110 -40.76 -0.52 4.84
N ASP A 111 -41.81 -0.77 5.63
CA ASP A 111 -42.68 -1.94 5.47
C ASP A 111 -43.67 -1.77 4.30
N GLY A 112 -43.93 -0.53 3.86
CA GLY A 112 -44.95 -0.19 2.87
C GLY A 112 -44.45 0.40 1.54
N CYS A 113 -43.15 0.49 1.30
CA CYS A 113 -42.56 0.95 0.03
C CYS A 113 -42.27 -0.23 -0.92
N ASP A 114 -41.94 0.08 -2.18
CA ASP A 114 -41.32 -0.88 -3.09
C ASP A 114 -39.86 -1.21 -2.71
N VAL A 115 -39.29 -2.19 -3.41
CA VAL A 115 -37.94 -2.69 -3.16
C VAL A 115 -36.84 -1.73 -3.62
N ASP A 116 -37.10 -0.85 -4.59
CA ASP A 116 -36.11 0.10 -5.10
C ASP A 116 -35.92 1.28 -4.14
N ASN A 117 -37.01 1.82 -3.59
CA ASN A 117 -36.93 2.82 -2.53
C ASN A 117 -36.35 2.21 -1.23
N LEU A 118 -36.71 0.97 -0.88
CA LEU A 118 -36.12 0.25 0.26
C LEU A 118 -34.60 0.08 0.10
N CYS A 119 -34.16 -0.44 -1.05
CA CYS A 119 -32.74 -0.60 -1.37
C CYS A 119 -32.01 0.75 -1.44
N SER A 120 -32.68 1.82 -1.87
CA SER A 120 -32.09 3.16 -1.92
C SER A 120 -31.93 3.79 -0.54
N PHE A 121 -32.89 3.61 0.38
CA PHE A 121 -32.73 3.97 1.79
C PHE A 121 -31.59 3.19 2.46
N LEU A 122 -31.55 1.87 2.28
CA LEU A 122 -30.50 1.01 2.83
C LEU A 122 -29.08 1.39 2.32
N ARG A 123 -28.95 1.67 1.02
CA ARG A 123 -27.69 2.18 0.43
C ARG A 123 -27.33 3.57 0.96
N GLY A 124 -28.30 4.47 1.11
CA GLY A 124 -28.11 5.82 1.66
C GLY A 124 -27.58 5.82 3.10
N CYS A 125 -28.19 5.01 3.98
CA CYS A 125 -27.79 4.92 5.38
C CYS A 125 -26.62 3.95 5.66
N SER A 126 -26.13 3.19 4.67
CA SER A 126 -25.06 2.17 4.80
C SER A 126 -23.91 2.52 5.78
N ASN A 127 -23.28 3.69 5.62
CA ASN A 127 -22.15 4.15 6.44
C ASN A 127 -22.52 4.46 7.91
N VAL A 128 -23.79 4.67 8.21
CA VAL A 128 -24.33 4.97 9.55
C VAL A 128 -25.23 3.85 10.08
N PHE A 129 -25.50 2.81 9.29
CA PHE A 129 -26.36 1.68 9.64
C PHE A 129 -25.93 0.96 10.94
N PRO A 130 -24.64 0.80 11.29
CA PRO A 130 -24.25 0.28 12.60
C PRO A 130 -24.69 1.19 13.76
N ALA A 131 -24.63 2.52 13.60
CA ALA A 131 -25.07 3.48 14.61
C ALA A 131 -26.60 3.54 14.73
N ILE A 132 -27.33 3.38 13.61
CA ILE A 132 -28.79 3.17 13.61
C ILE A 132 -29.13 1.88 14.36
N SER A 133 -28.44 0.78 14.05
CA SER A 133 -28.69 -0.55 14.63
C SER A 133 -28.39 -0.65 16.14
N MET A 134 -27.56 0.24 16.68
CA MET A 134 -27.27 0.34 18.12
C MET A 134 -28.17 1.34 18.86
N ASP A 135 -29.00 2.12 18.18
CA ASP A 135 -29.92 3.07 18.81
C ASP A 135 -31.23 2.41 19.27
N ARG A 136 -31.84 2.97 20.32
CA ARG A 136 -33.09 2.46 20.91
C ARG A 136 -34.30 2.56 19.96
N SER A 137 -34.33 3.55 19.06
CA SER A 137 -35.36 3.68 18.03
C SER A 137 -34.86 3.15 16.70
N GLY A 138 -33.61 3.46 16.33
CA GLY A 138 -32.99 3.06 15.07
C GLY A 138 -32.91 1.54 14.88
N SER A 139 -32.69 0.76 15.94
CA SER A 139 -32.66 -0.71 15.87
C SER A 139 -33.94 -1.30 15.30
N HIS A 140 -35.11 -0.77 15.65
CA HIS A 140 -36.39 -1.20 15.09
C HIS A 140 -36.60 -0.74 13.64
N VAL A 141 -36.06 0.42 13.25
CA VAL A 141 -36.03 0.87 11.84
C VAL A 141 -35.16 -0.05 10.98
N ALA A 142 -33.96 -0.40 11.47
CA ALA A 142 -33.05 -1.35 10.82
C ALA A 142 -33.66 -2.76 10.73
N GLU A 143 -34.25 -3.26 11.82
CA GLU A 143 -34.97 -4.53 11.87
C GLU A 143 -36.12 -4.58 10.85
N THR A 144 -36.88 -3.47 10.72
CA THR A 144 -38.02 -3.39 9.79
C THR A 144 -37.57 -3.30 8.34
N ALA A 145 -36.52 -2.54 8.04
CA ALA A 145 -35.93 -2.49 6.69
C ALA A 145 -35.44 -3.89 6.25
N LEU A 146 -34.76 -4.63 7.13
CA LEU A 146 -34.27 -5.98 6.84
C LEU A 146 -35.41 -7.01 6.73
N LYS A 147 -36.46 -6.90 7.55
CA LYS A 147 -37.68 -7.73 7.42
C LYS A 147 -38.44 -7.47 6.12
N SER A 148 -38.57 -6.20 5.73
CA SER A 148 -39.18 -5.82 4.48
C SER A 148 -38.39 -6.39 3.30
N LEU A 149 -37.06 -6.22 3.30
CA LEU A 149 -36.16 -6.74 2.27
C LEU A 149 -36.26 -8.27 2.14
N ALA A 150 -36.33 -8.98 3.26
CA ALA A 150 -36.48 -10.43 3.31
C ALA A 150 -37.75 -10.94 2.62
N ARG A 151 -38.82 -10.14 2.51
CA ARG A 151 -40.03 -10.51 1.75
C ARG A 151 -39.80 -10.61 0.25
N HIS A 152 -38.78 -9.92 -0.28
CA HIS A 152 -38.49 -9.85 -1.71
C HIS A 152 -37.31 -10.75 -2.16
N VAL A 153 -36.65 -11.49 -1.24
CA VAL A 153 -35.48 -12.32 -1.56
C VAL A 153 -35.79 -13.49 -2.53
N GLN A 154 -37.07 -13.92 -2.63
CA GLN A 154 -37.52 -14.94 -3.58
C GLN A 154 -38.05 -14.37 -4.91
N ASP A 155 -38.06 -13.05 -5.07
CA ASP A 155 -38.47 -12.38 -6.30
C ASP A 155 -37.27 -12.26 -7.26
N THR A 156 -37.39 -12.92 -8.42
CA THR A 156 -36.36 -12.96 -9.46
C THR A 156 -36.05 -11.58 -10.05
N GLU A 157 -37.03 -10.66 -10.08
CA GLU A 157 -36.84 -9.32 -10.62
C GLU A 157 -36.09 -8.43 -9.60
N ALA A 158 -36.45 -8.56 -8.32
CA ALA A 158 -35.81 -7.84 -7.22
C ALA A 158 -34.42 -8.38 -6.82
N TYR A 159 -34.12 -9.67 -7.06
CA TYR A 159 -32.94 -10.37 -6.55
C TYR A 159 -31.63 -9.58 -6.75
N ASN A 160 -31.39 -9.04 -7.95
CA ASN A 160 -30.14 -8.34 -8.28
C ASN A 160 -29.93 -7.04 -7.48
N VAL A 161 -31.00 -6.26 -7.25
CA VAL A 161 -30.89 -5.00 -6.48
C VAL A 161 -30.79 -5.25 -4.98
N ILE A 162 -31.40 -6.34 -4.49
CA ILE A 162 -31.24 -6.84 -3.12
C ILE A 162 -29.80 -7.32 -2.90
N GLU A 163 -29.27 -8.16 -3.80
CA GLU A 163 -27.92 -8.71 -3.72
C GLU A 163 -26.86 -7.59 -3.71
N GLU A 164 -26.97 -6.61 -4.61
CA GLU A 164 -26.08 -5.45 -4.64
C GLU A 164 -26.18 -4.60 -3.36
N THR A 165 -27.39 -4.39 -2.84
CA THR A 165 -27.61 -3.62 -1.61
C THR A 165 -26.98 -4.33 -0.41
N LEU A 166 -27.23 -5.63 -0.24
CA LEU A 166 -26.64 -6.42 0.84
C LEU A 166 -25.12 -6.50 0.72
N ARG A 167 -24.58 -6.70 -0.49
CA ARG A 167 -23.14 -6.66 -0.77
C ARG A 167 -22.52 -5.33 -0.30
N MET A 168 -23.08 -4.20 -0.72
CA MET A 168 -22.60 -2.86 -0.34
C MET A 168 -22.63 -2.65 1.19
N MET A 169 -23.71 -3.06 1.86
CA MET A 169 -23.83 -2.95 3.31
C MET A 169 -22.81 -3.82 4.05
N CYS A 170 -22.62 -5.08 3.62
CA CYS A 170 -21.64 -5.99 4.20
C CYS A 170 -20.20 -5.49 3.99
N GLU A 171 -19.86 -5.03 2.77
CA GLU A 171 -18.57 -4.41 2.50
C GLU A 171 -18.32 -3.17 3.39
N THR A 172 -19.33 -2.32 3.55
CA THR A 172 -19.22 -1.09 4.35
C THR A 172 -19.08 -1.40 5.83
N ALA A 173 -19.82 -2.36 6.35
CA ALA A 173 -19.67 -2.84 7.72
C ALA A 173 -18.26 -3.41 7.98
N LEU A 174 -17.74 -4.25 7.07
CA LEU A 174 -16.38 -4.80 7.16
C LEU A 174 -15.31 -3.69 7.12
N LYS A 175 -15.46 -2.70 6.23
CA LYS A 175 -14.56 -1.54 6.11
C LYS A 175 -14.61 -0.63 7.35
N LEU A 176 -15.77 -0.50 8.01
CA LEU A 176 -15.93 0.24 9.27
C LEU A 176 -15.37 -0.50 10.50
N LEU A 177 -15.25 -1.84 10.43
CA LEU A 177 -14.64 -2.70 11.45
C LEU A 177 -13.15 -2.97 11.22
N ALA A 178 -12.54 -2.40 10.17
CA ALA A 178 -11.15 -2.66 9.81
C ALA A 178 -10.17 -2.31 10.95
N GLY A 179 -9.54 -3.35 11.53
CA GLY A 179 -8.64 -3.23 12.68
C GLY A 179 -9.28 -3.53 14.05
N ASP A 180 -10.58 -3.81 14.13
CA ASP A 180 -11.19 -4.46 15.29
C ASP A 180 -11.24 -5.98 15.06
N ASP A 181 -10.10 -6.64 15.34
CA ASP A 181 -9.95 -8.08 15.14
C ASP A 181 -11.04 -8.90 15.86
N GLN A 182 -11.55 -8.43 17.00
CA GLN A 182 -12.53 -9.19 17.80
C GLN A 182 -13.91 -9.21 17.14
N GLU A 183 -14.35 -8.11 16.53
CA GLU A 183 -15.60 -8.09 15.77
C GLU A 183 -15.44 -8.73 14.38
N LEU A 184 -14.28 -8.56 13.73
CA LEU A 184 -13.99 -9.20 12.44
C LEU A 184 -13.97 -10.75 12.54
N LEU A 185 -13.39 -11.31 13.61
CA LEU A 185 -13.44 -12.75 13.91
C LEU A 185 -14.85 -13.28 14.20
N GLN A 186 -15.83 -12.42 14.50
CA GLN A 186 -17.21 -12.82 14.75
C GLN A 186 -18.10 -12.68 13.51
N ILE A 187 -17.95 -11.59 12.74
CA ILE A 187 -18.82 -11.29 11.60
C ILE A 187 -18.43 -12.06 10.33
N ILE A 188 -17.13 -12.21 10.03
CA ILE A 188 -16.69 -12.83 8.77
C ILE A 188 -17.13 -14.30 8.67
N PRO A 189 -16.99 -15.17 9.70
CA PRO A 189 -17.53 -16.53 9.64
C PRO A 189 -19.03 -16.58 9.37
N VAL A 190 -19.81 -15.63 9.89
CA VAL A 190 -21.26 -15.55 9.64
C VAL A 190 -21.56 -15.15 8.19
N LEU A 191 -20.82 -14.19 7.63
CA LEU A 191 -20.93 -13.81 6.21
C LEU A 191 -20.49 -14.92 5.24
N LEU A 192 -19.61 -15.82 5.69
CA LEU A 192 -19.21 -17.03 4.96
C LEU A 192 -20.17 -18.22 5.18
N GLY A 193 -21.23 -18.07 5.99
CA GLY A 193 -22.20 -19.14 6.26
C GLY A 193 -21.76 -20.20 7.29
N CYS A 194 -20.65 -19.98 8.01
CA CYS A 194 -20.12 -20.95 8.97
C CYS A 194 -21.08 -21.15 10.17
N ASN A 195 -21.56 -22.38 10.36
CA ASN A 195 -22.38 -22.72 11.53
C ASN A 195 -21.51 -22.91 12.77
N LYS A 196 -21.74 -22.11 13.81
CA LYS A 196 -21.04 -22.19 15.11
C LYS A 196 -21.14 -23.56 15.80
N GLN A 197 -22.10 -24.41 15.42
CA GLN A 197 -22.25 -25.78 15.94
C GLN A 197 -21.23 -26.78 15.35
N ASN A 198 -20.65 -26.46 14.18
CA ASN A 198 -19.73 -27.33 13.45
C ASN A 198 -18.25 -26.98 13.70
N LEU A 199 -17.97 -25.80 14.29
CA LEU A 199 -16.61 -25.33 14.54
C LEU A 199 -15.92 -26.13 15.65
N VAL A 200 -14.68 -26.55 15.40
CA VAL A 200 -13.79 -27.12 16.42
C VAL A 200 -13.26 -26.00 17.32
N GLU A 201 -12.97 -26.30 18.59
CA GLU A 201 -12.44 -25.31 19.54
C GLU A 201 -11.14 -24.68 19.03
N GLY A 202 -11.19 -23.37 18.73
CA GLY A 202 -10.07 -22.60 18.17
C GLY A 202 -10.10 -22.40 16.65
N GLU A 203 -11.08 -22.96 15.94
CA GLU A 203 -11.29 -22.76 14.51
C GLU A 203 -12.42 -21.75 14.23
N PHE A 204 -12.30 -20.98 13.15
CA PHE A 204 -13.27 -19.97 12.72
C PHE A 204 -14.09 -20.38 11.49
N ILE A 205 -13.58 -21.28 10.65
CA ILE A 205 -14.17 -21.65 9.35
C ILE A 205 -14.60 -23.12 9.37
N ASP A 206 -15.87 -23.38 9.09
CA ASP A 206 -16.39 -24.73 8.93
C ASP A 206 -15.86 -25.35 7.61
N MET A 207 -15.40 -26.61 7.65
CA MET A 207 -14.99 -27.32 6.43
C MET A 207 -16.18 -27.71 5.54
N THR A 208 -17.42 -27.77 6.05
CA THR A 208 -18.58 -28.15 5.24
C THR A 208 -18.92 -27.09 4.17
N ILE A 209 -18.73 -25.80 4.49
CA ILE A 209 -18.99 -24.68 3.55
C ILE A 209 -17.94 -24.58 2.42
N ALA A 210 -16.81 -25.27 2.52
CA ALA A 210 -15.65 -25.01 1.66
C ALA A 210 -15.92 -25.26 0.17
N GLY A 211 -16.80 -26.24 -0.15
CA GLY A 211 -17.23 -26.51 -1.52
C GLY A 211 -18.19 -25.46 -2.07
N GLU A 212 -19.10 -24.96 -1.23
CA GLU A 212 -20.10 -23.94 -1.58
C GLU A 212 -19.42 -22.57 -1.78
N ALA A 213 -18.64 -22.12 -0.80
CA ALA A 213 -17.90 -20.87 -0.86
C ALA A 213 -16.92 -20.81 -2.06
N LEU A 214 -16.28 -21.93 -2.42
CA LEU A 214 -15.38 -22.01 -3.59
C LEU A 214 -16.12 -21.82 -4.93
N GLU A 215 -17.39 -22.19 -5.01
CA GLU A 215 -18.22 -21.96 -6.19
C GLU A 215 -18.84 -20.56 -6.15
N SER A 216 -19.29 -20.05 -4.99
CA SER A 216 -19.74 -18.65 -4.87
C SER A 216 -18.64 -17.61 -5.10
N MET A 217 -17.35 -17.93 -4.92
CA MET A 217 -16.23 -17.08 -5.36
C MET A 217 -16.19 -16.86 -6.89
N LYS A 218 -17.07 -17.50 -7.67
CA LYS A 218 -17.29 -17.26 -9.09
C LYS A 218 -18.43 -16.29 -9.39
N GLU A 219 -19.28 -15.99 -8.41
CA GLU A 219 -20.44 -15.12 -8.52
C GLU A 219 -20.02 -13.66 -8.31
N THR A 220 -20.65 -12.72 -9.02
CA THR A 220 -20.20 -11.32 -9.05
C THR A 220 -20.24 -10.67 -7.66
N ALA A 221 -21.33 -10.84 -6.91
CA ALA A 221 -21.46 -10.18 -5.61
C ALA A 221 -20.58 -10.79 -4.53
N PHE A 222 -20.57 -12.13 -4.40
CA PHE A 222 -19.77 -12.80 -3.38
C PHE A 222 -18.26 -12.70 -3.66
N SER A 223 -17.83 -12.66 -4.93
CA SER A 223 -16.42 -12.43 -5.23
C SER A 223 -15.93 -11.05 -4.77
N HIS A 224 -16.65 -9.97 -5.05
CA HIS A 224 -16.33 -8.63 -4.53
C HIS A 224 -16.41 -8.54 -2.99
N LEU A 225 -17.40 -9.18 -2.35
CA LEU A 225 -17.45 -9.26 -0.90
C LEU A 225 -16.22 -9.99 -0.35
N MET A 226 -15.77 -11.05 -1.01
CA MET A 226 -14.58 -11.82 -0.60
C MET A 226 -13.27 -11.03 -0.80
N GLU A 227 -13.17 -10.15 -1.79
CA GLU A 227 -12.03 -9.21 -1.89
C GLU A 227 -11.91 -8.34 -0.63
N VAL A 228 -13.03 -7.81 -0.13
CA VAL A 228 -13.07 -6.97 1.08
C VAL A 228 -12.85 -7.79 2.36
N ILE A 229 -13.41 -9.00 2.44
CA ILE A 229 -13.10 -9.93 3.54
C ILE A 229 -11.59 -10.18 3.63
N LEU A 230 -10.92 -10.41 2.50
CA LEU A 230 -9.47 -10.64 2.45
C LEU A 230 -8.62 -9.39 2.73
N GLU A 231 -9.15 -8.20 2.46
CA GLU A 231 -8.52 -6.93 2.84
C GLU A 231 -8.45 -6.76 4.37
N VAL A 232 -9.60 -6.93 5.04
CA VAL A 232 -9.74 -6.64 6.48
C VAL A 232 -9.42 -7.81 7.41
N ALA A 233 -9.41 -9.06 6.93
CA ALA A 233 -9.31 -10.25 7.78
C ALA A 233 -8.08 -10.25 8.73
N PRO A 234 -8.28 -10.53 10.03
CA PRO A 234 -7.20 -10.77 10.98
C PRO A 234 -6.33 -11.96 10.55
N GLU A 235 -5.04 -11.94 10.92
CA GLU A 235 -4.06 -12.89 10.37
C GLU A 235 -4.38 -14.36 10.65
N SER A 236 -4.96 -14.70 11.81
CA SER A 236 -5.42 -16.06 12.13
C SER A 236 -6.50 -16.54 11.16
N LEU A 237 -7.51 -15.70 10.92
CA LEU A 237 -8.62 -15.99 10.02
C LEU A 237 -8.17 -16.04 8.56
N TYR A 238 -7.28 -15.14 8.14
CA TYR A 238 -6.67 -15.18 6.81
C TYR A 238 -5.94 -16.51 6.57
N ASN A 239 -5.13 -16.97 7.53
CA ASN A 239 -4.43 -18.25 7.45
C ASN A 239 -5.39 -19.45 7.36
N GLU A 240 -6.49 -19.41 8.11
CA GLU A 240 -7.50 -20.47 8.09
C GLU A 240 -8.29 -20.48 6.77
N MET A 241 -8.78 -19.34 6.31
CA MET A 241 -9.44 -19.21 5.00
C MET A 241 -8.51 -19.67 3.87
N PHE A 242 -7.24 -19.27 3.89
CA PHE A 242 -6.24 -19.74 2.91
C PHE A 242 -6.17 -21.27 2.89
N THR A 243 -6.06 -21.89 4.07
CA THR A 243 -5.87 -23.34 4.23
C THR A 243 -7.11 -24.14 3.87
N LYS A 244 -8.31 -23.66 4.23
CA LYS A 244 -9.58 -24.38 4.12
C LYS A 244 -10.35 -24.10 2.83
N LEU A 245 -10.26 -22.89 2.27
CA LEU A 245 -11.07 -22.45 1.11
C LEU A 245 -10.25 -22.31 -0.18
N PHE A 246 -9.02 -21.81 -0.10
CA PHE A 246 -8.24 -21.43 -1.29
C PHE A 246 -7.22 -22.48 -1.76
N LYS A 247 -6.62 -23.23 -0.82
CA LYS A 247 -5.53 -24.16 -1.12
C LYS A 247 -5.98 -25.26 -2.10
N ASN A 248 -5.09 -25.60 -3.02
CA ASN A 248 -5.29 -26.49 -4.17
C ASN A 248 -6.29 -25.97 -5.22
N SER A 249 -6.78 -24.74 -5.09
CA SER A 249 -7.74 -24.10 -6.00
C SER A 249 -7.29 -22.75 -6.55
N LEU A 250 -6.07 -22.29 -6.23
CA LEU A 250 -5.60 -20.95 -6.59
C LEU A 250 -5.59 -20.75 -8.11
N PHE A 251 -5.13 -21.73 -8.89
CA PHE A 251 -5.13 -21.64 -10.36
C PHE A 251 -6.54 -21.72 -10.97
N LYS A 252 -7.42 -22.56 -10.42
CA LYS A 252 -8.85 -22.69 -10.82
C LYS A 252 -9.56 -21.34 -10.67
N LEU A 253 -9.39 -20.66 -9.53
CA LEU A 253 -9.95 -19.34 -9.28
C LEU A 253 -9.26 -18.25 -10.11
N SER A 254 -7.93 -18.25 -10.21
CA SER A 254 -7.16 -17.28 -11.01
C SER A 254 -7.55 -17.27 -12.49
N SER A 255 -8.02 -18.39 -13.02
CA SER A 255 -8.50 -18.52 -14.40
C SER A 255 -9.90 -17.93 -14.60
N HIS A 256 -10.71 -17.85 -13.55
CA HIS A 256 -12.13 -17.47 -13.60
C HIS A 256 -12.36 -15.96 -13.74
N TYR A 257 -13.45 -15.54 -14.40
CA TYR A 257 -13.69 -14.12 -14.70
C TYR A 257 -13.99 -13.28 -13.44
N CYS A 258 -14.72 -13.80 -12.45
CA CYS A 258 -14.84 -13.20 -11.11
C CYS A 258 -13.68 -13.61 -10.18
N GLY A 259 -13.56 -14.90 -9.83
CA GLY A 259 -12.58 -15.44 -8.86
C GLY A 259 -11.12 -14.99 -9.00
N ASN A 260 -10.64 -14.55 -10.17
CA ASN A 260 -9.29 -13.98 -10.30
C ASN A 260 -9.10 -12.67 -9.51
N PHE A 261 -10.17 -11.90 -9.26
CA PHE A 261 -10.14 -10.72 -8.41
C PHE A 261 -9.98 -11.11 -6.92
N VAL A 262 -10.71 -12.15 -6.47
CA VAL A 262 -10.52 -12.74 -5.14
C VAL A 262 -9.07 -13.19 -4.92
N ILE A 263 -8.43 -13.81 -5.93
CA ILE A 263 -7.02 -14.20 -5.83
C ILE A 263 -6.07 -12.99 -5.88
N GLN A 264 -6.38 -11.93 -6.63
CA GLN A 264 -5.63 -10.68 -6.56
C GLN A 264 -5.69 -10.06 -5.16
N ALA A 265 -6.86 -10.04 -4.52
CA ALA A 265 -7.02 -9.58 -3.14
C ALA A 265 -6.25 -10.47 -2.15
N LEU A 266 -6.33 -11.80 -2.28
CA LEU A 266 -5.60 -12.77 -1.47
C LEU A 266 -4.08 -12.48 -1.51
N ILE A 267 -3.49 -12.47 -2.71
CA ILE A 267 -2.06 -12.22 -2.91
C ILE A 267 -1.66 -10.82 -2.40
N SER A 268 -2.49 -9.81 -2.66
CA SER A 268 -2.22 -8.44 -2.23
C SER A 268 -2.16 -8.32 -0.70
N HIS A 269 -2.96 -9.12 0.03
CA HIS A 269 -3.05 -9.08 1.49
C HIS A 269 -2.20 -10.10 2.24
N ALA A 270 -1.65 -11.13 1.59
CA ALA A 270 -0.69 -12.08 2.18
C ALA A 270 0.37 -11.38 3.07
N ARG A 271 0.45 -11.74 4.35
CA ARG A 271 1.25 -11.08 5.39
C ARG A 271 2.64 -11.71 5.58
N THR A 272 2.81 -13.01 5.29
CA THR A 272 4.04 -13.76 5.59
C THR A 272 4.74 -14.33 4.35
N LYS A 273 6.02 -14.70 4.48
CA LYS A 273 6.77 -15.36 3.39
C LYS A 273 6.28 -16.77 3.12
N ASP A 274 5.77 -17.45 4.15
CA ASP A 274 5.30 -18.84 4.08
C ASP A 274 3.97 -18.93 3.30
N GLN A 275 3.06 -17.97 3.52
CA GLN A 275 1.88 -17.78 2.67
C GLN A 275 2.26 -17.55 1.20
N MET A 276 3.35 -16.80 0.94
CA MET A 276 3.81 -16.58 -0.43
C MET A 276 4.50 -17.79 -1.07
N GLU A 277 5.17 -18.67 -0.31
CA GLU A 277 5.67 -19.94 -0.89
C GLU A 277 4.49 -20.85 -1.26
N LEU A 278 3.45 -20.96 -0.41
CA LEU A 278 2.22 -21.72 -0.73
C LEU A 278 1.48 -21.16 -1.97
N ILE A 279 1.38 -19.83 -2.08
CA ILE A 279 0.85 -19.17 -3.30
C ILE A 279 1.74 -19.47 -4.52
N TRP A 280 3.06 -19.50 -4.32
CA TRP A 280 4.02 -19.75 -5.40
C TRP A 280 4.01 -21.22 -5.89
N GLU A 281 3.75 -22.19 -5.00
CA GLU A 281 3.61 -23.61 -5.35
C GLU A 281 2.49 -23.83 -6.38
N GLU A 282 1.35 -23.14 -6.25
CA GLU A 282 0.22 -23.29 -7.18
C GLU A 282 0.25 -22.34 -8.40
N LEU A 283 0.82 -21.13 -8.27
CA LEU A 283 0.75 -20.11 -9.34
C LEU A 283 2.09 -19.84 -10.05
N GLY A 284 3.23 -20.18 -9.44
CA GLY A 284 4.56 -19.77 -9.89
C GLY A 284 5.00 -20.30 -11.26
N LEU A 285 4.39 -21.40 -11.73
CA LEU A 285 4.66 -22.00 -13.04
C LEU A 285 3.66 -21.54 -14.12
N ASN A 286 2.49 -21.02 -13.73
CA ASN A 286 1.33 -20.83 -14.59
C ASN A 286 1.24 -19.40 -15.19
N PHE A 287 2.35 -18.65 -15.18
CA PHE A 287 2.41 -17.26 -15.66
C PHE A 287 2.00 -17.12 -17.13
N GLY A 288 2.42 -18.06 -17.99
CA GLY A 288 2.07 -18.04 -19.42
C GLY A 288 0.57 -18.20 -19.67
N ASP A 289 -0.06 -19.15 -18.99
CA ASP A 289 -1.48 -19.46 -19.16
C ASP A 289 -2.36 -18.36 -18.58
N LEU A 290 -2.02 -17.82 -17.41
CA LEU A 290 -2.73 -16.68 -16.82
C LEU A 290 -2.65 -15.44 -17.70
N LEU A 291 -1.49 -15.13 -18.29
CA LEU A 291 -1.36 -14.01 -19.23
C LEU A 291 -2.14 -14.26 -20.52
N GLY A 292 -2.12 -15.49 -21.06
CA GLY A 292 -2.92 -15.89 -22.22
C GLY A 292 -4.43 -15.83 -21.99
N MET A 293 -4.89 -16.04 -20.75
CA MET A 293 -6.28 -15.86 -20.32
C MET A 293 -6.64 -14.41 -19.93
N GLY A 294 -5.75 -13.44 -20.17
CA GLY A 294 -5.96 -12.02 -19.81
C GLY A 294 -5.90 -11.72 -18.31
N ARG A 295 -5.48 -12.68 -17.47
CA ARG A 295 -5.42 -12.59 -15.99
C ARG A 295 -4.15 -11.90 -15.50
N SER A 296 -3.72 -10.87 -16.23
CA SER A 296 -2.47 -10.12 -15.97
C SER A 296 -2.47 -9.39 -14.63
N GLY A 297 -3.64 -9.10 -14.06
CA GLY A 297 -3.79 -8.58 -12.70
C GLY A 297 -3.25 -9.53 -11.62
N VAL A 298 -3.51 -10.84 -11.72
CA VAL A 298 -2.97 -11.86 -10.81
C VAL A 298 -1.43 -11.82 -10.81
N ILE A 299 -0.84 -11.65 -11.99
CA ILE A 299 0.62 -11.55 -12.17
C ILE A 299 1.16 -10.25 -11.56
N ALA A 300 0.47 -9.12 -11.72
CA ALA A 300 0.83 -7.87 -11.07
C ALA A 300 0.78 -7.96 -9.54
N SER A 301 -0.25 -8.59 -8.97
CA SER A 301 -0.35 -8.87 -7.53
C SER A 301 0.79 -9.77 -7.05
N LEU A 302 1.15 -10.83 -7.78
CA LEU A 302 2.29 -11.70 -7.43
C LEU A 302 3.60 -10.90 -7.37
N ILE A 303 3.90 -10.07 -8.37
CA ILE A 303 5.12 -9.24 -8.40
C ILE A 303 5.12 -8.23 -7.24
N ALA A 304 3.98 -7.59 -6.97
CA ALA A 304 3.85 -6.63 -5.87
C ALA A 304 4.02 -7.30 -4.49
N ALA A 305 3.45 -8.49 -4.27
CA ALA A 305 3.61 -9.24 -3.04
C ALA A 305 5.05 -9.76 -2.85
N CYS A 306 5.69 -10.25 -3.93
CA CYS A 306 7.11 -10.59 -3.94
C CYS A 306 7.98 -9.40 -3.49
N GLN A 307 7.69 -8.19 -4.00
CA GLN A 307 8.38 -6.96 -3.59
C GLN A 307 8.13 -6.64 -2.10
N ARG A 308 6.85 -6.63 -1.69
CA ARG A 308 6.40 -6.21 -0.35
C ARG A 308 6.95 -7.12 0.76
N LEU A 309 7.14 -8.41 0.46
CA LEU A 309 7.61 -9.42 1.40
C LEU A 309 9.08 -9.82 1.18
N GLN A 310 9.78 -9.20 0.21
CA GLN A 310 11.18 -9.49 -0.14
C GLN A 310 11.42 -10.99 -0.29
N THR A 311 10.62 -11.62 -1.13
CA THR A 311 10.58 -13.07 -1.33
C THR A 311 10.30 -13.35 -2.80
N HIS A 312 10.81 -14.47 -3.32
CA HIS A 312 10.55 -14.93 -4.68
C HIS A 312 10.96 -13.99 -5.85
N GLU A 313 11.46 -12.79 -5.60
CA GLU A 313 11.76 -11.75 -6.60
C GLU A 313 12.50 -12.29 -7.85
N TYR A 314 13.57 -13.06 -7.67
CA TYR A 314 14.29 -13.71 -8.78
C TYR A 314 13.48 -14.82 -9.49
N LYS A 315 12.81 -15.71 -8.73
CA LYS A 315 11.89 -16.74 -9.29
C LYS A 315 10.81 -16.06 -10.15
N CYS A 316 10.27 -14.95 -9.66
CA CYS A 316 9.21 -14.15 -10.29
C CYS A 316 9.67 -13.49 -11.59
N CYS A 317 10.83 -12.82 -11.60
CA CYS A 317 11.43 -12.29 -12.84
C CYS A 317 11.69 -13.37 -13.89
N GLN A 318 12.07 -14.58 -13.47
CA GLN A 318 12.36 -15.69 -14.37
C GLN A 318 11.09 -16.36 -14.91
N ALA A 319 10.05 -16.54 -14.09
CA ALA A 319 8.73 -17.03 -14.52
C ALA A 319 8.06 -16.07 -15.51
N LEU A 320 8.05 -14.76 -15.19
CA LEU A 320 7.56 -13.73 -16.09
C LEU A 320 8.36 -13.72 -17.41
N ALA A 321 9.69 -13.86 -17.37
CA ALA A 321 10.49 -13.90 -18.59
C ALA A 321 10.20 -15.12 -19.47
N ALA A 322 10.00 -16.29 -18.87
CA ALA A 322 9.66 -17.52 -19.60
C ALA A 322 8.30 -17.42 -20.32
N ALA A 323 7.33 -16.67 -19.78
CA ALA A 323 6.04 -16.43 -20.42
C ALA A 323 6.13 -15.59 -21.73
N PHE A 324 7.23 -14.87 -21.94
CA PHE A 324 7.46 -14.02 -23.14
C PHE A 324 8.54 -14.55 -24.10
N GLY A 325 9.07 -15.75 -23.88
CA GLY A 325 10.00 -16.40 -24.80
C GLY A 325 10.91 -17.44 -24.15
N SER A 326 11.47 -18.33 -24.97
CA SER A 326 12.38 -19.38 -24.48
C SER A 326 13.75 -18.83 -24.06
N LYS A 327 14.54 -19.63 -23.31
CA LYS A 327 15.87 -19.25 -22.80
C LYS A 327 16.88 -18.77 -23.86
N ASN A 328 16.66 -19.07 -25.14
CA ASN A 328 17.52 -18.65 -26.26
C ASN A 328 16.86 -17.64 -27.21
N GLU A 329 15.59 -17.28 -27.03
CA GLU A 329 14.99 -16.19 -27.81
C GLU A 329 15.51 -14.82 -27.36
N THR A 330 15.48 -13.83 -28.26
CA THR A 330 16.10 -12.55 -27.97
C THR A 330 15.36 -11.79 -26.88
N SER A 331 15.95 -11.74 -25.68
CA SER A 331 15.49 -10.95 -24.52
C SER A 331 15.40 -9.43 -24.79
N LYS A 332 15.69 -8.99 -26.02
CA LYS A 332 15.47 -7.64 -26.53
C LYS A 332 13.98 -7.23 -26.50
N PHE A 333 13.06 -8.17 -26.73
CA PHE A 333 11.64 -7.87 -26.93
C PHE A 333 10.72 -8.02 -25.71
N ILE A 334 11.22 -8.46 -24.54
CA ILE A 334 10.36 -8.68 -23.36
C ILE A 334 9.65 -7.41 -22.88
N VAL A 335 10.31 -6.24 -22.85
CA VAL A 335 9.66 -4.98 -22.47
C VAL A 335 8.63 -4.54 -23.52
N PRO A 336 8.92 -4.51 -24.83
CA PRO A 336 7.90 -4.37 -25.88
C PRO A 336 6.70 -5.31 -25.74
N ARG A 337 6.93 -6.63 -25.58
CA ARG A 337 5.86 -7.63 -25.45
C ARG A 337 4.99 -7.41 -24.20
N ILE A 338 5.54 -6.82 -23.13
CA ILE A 338 4.78 -6.47 -21.92
C ILE A 338 4.09 -5.09 -22.03
N LEU A 339 4.63 -4.12 -22.78
CA LEU A 339 3.91 -2.85 -23.06
C LEU A 339 2.61 -3.08 -23.86
N PHE A 340 2.54 -4.18 -24.61
CA PHE A 340 1.48 -4.54 -25.54
C PHE A 340 1.00 -6.00 -25.36
N LEU A 341 0.79 -6.46 -24.10
CA LEU A 341 0.35 -7.84 -23.76
C LEU A 341 -0.69 -8.38 -24.73
N ASP A 342 -1.87 -7.75 -24.81
CA ASP A 342 -3.00 -8.28 -25.60
C ASP A 342 -2.64 -8.38 -27.10
N SER A 343 -1.88 -7.41 -27.64
CA SER A 343 -1.43 -7.47 -29.03
C SER A 343 -0.45 -8.62 -29.30
N TYR A 344 0.40 -8.95 -28.32
CA TYR A 344 1.31 -10.09 -28.39
C TYR A 344 0.59 -11.44 -28.17
N PHE A 345 -0.35 -11.51 -27.23
CA PHE A 345 -1.08 -12.75 -26.91
C PHE A 345 -2.17 -13.09 -27.95
N SER A 346 -2.78 -12.08 -28.60
CA SER A 346 -3.68 -12.26 -29.76
C SER A 346 -2.95 -12.42 -31.09
N CYS A 347 -1.61 -12.40 -31.13
CA CYS A 347 -0.85 -12.63 -32.35
C CYS A 347 -0.70 -14.13 -32.63
N GLU A 348 -1.12 -14.57 -33.83
CA GLU A 348 -1.00 -15.97 -34.27
C GLU A 348 0.46 -16.43 -34.32
N ASP A 349 1.34 -15.63 -34.92
CA ASP A 349 2.78 -15.86 -34.97
C ASP A 349 3.55 -14.93 -34.01
N LYS A 350 3.76 -15.44 -32.80
CA LYS A 350 4.56 -14.77 -31.75
C LYS A 350 6.03 -14.56 -32.13
N SER A 351 6.54 -15.21 -33.19
CA SER A 351 7.94 -15.05 -33.63
C SER A 351 8.17 -13.82 -34.51
N SER A 352 7.19 -13.40 -35.31
CA SER A 352 7.24 -12.16 -36.10
C SER A 352 6.75 -10.91 -35.34
N TRP A 353 6.02 -11.07 -34.23
CA TRP A 353 5.62 -9.94 -33.39
C TRP A 353 6.84 -9.15 -32.87
N SER A 354 6.85 -7.83 -33.09
CA SER A 354 7.98 -6.94 -32.78
C SER A 354 7.60 -5.59 -32.16
N TRP A 355 6.58 -4.90 -32.69
CA TRP A 355 6.04 -3.64 -32.17
C TRP A 355 4.61 -3.39 -32.66
N ALA A 356 3.79 -2.67 -31.88
CA ALA A 356 2.41 -2.33 -32.20
C ALA A 356 2.23 -0.79 -32.29
N GLY A 357 2.88 -0.18 -33.28
CA GLY A 357 2.95 1.28 -33.41
C GLY A 357 1.57 1.93 -33.62
N GLY A 358 1.35 3.06 -32.95
CA GLY A 358 0.06 3.79 -32.93
C GLY A 358 -0.99 3.19 -32.00
N VAL A 359 -0.75 2.03 -31.38
CA VAL A 359 -1.64 1.43 -30.38
C VAL A 359 -1.30 2.01 -29.00
N LYS A 360 -2.31 2.27 -28.18
CA LYS A 360 -2.11 2.72 -26.79
C LYS A 360 -1.46 1.61 -25.96
N MET A 361 -0.45 1.93 -25.16
CA MET A 361 0.20 0.93 -24.31
C MET A 361 -0.70 0.54 -23.14
N GLN A 362 -0.59 -0.72 -22.71
CA GLN A 362 -1.55 -1.31 -21.80
C GLN A 362 -1.22 -0.99 -20.34
N VAL A 363 -2.27 -0.66 -19.57
CA VAL A 363 -2.14 -0.21 -18.19
C VAL A 363 -1.52 -1.30 -17.31
N MET A 364 -2.02 -2.54 -17.39
CA MET A 364 -1.50 -3.63 -16.55
C MET A 364 -0.07 -4.02 -16.93
N GLY A 365 0.26 -4.08 -18.22
CA GLY A 365 1.63 -4.26 -18.68
C GLY A 365 2.59 -3.17 -18.20
N SER A 366 2.14 -1.91 -18.23
CA SER A 366 2.88 -0.78 -17.69
C SER A 366 3.08 -0.87 -16.17
N LEU A 367 2.09 -1.34 -15.42
CA LEU A 367 2.18 -1.55 -13.97
C LEU A 367 3.13 -2.71 -13.61
N ILE A 368 3.05 -3.83 -14.35
CA ILE A 368 3.98 -4.97 -14.23
C ILE A 368 5.43 -4.50 -14.41
N LEU A 369 5.72 -3.73 -15.47
CA LEU A 369 7.07 -3.19 -15.70
C LEU A 369 7.52 -2.20 -14.63
N GLN A 370 6.62 -1.33 -14.16
CA GLN A 370 6.91 -0.40 -13.05
C GLN A 370 7.20 -1.12 -11.72
N ALA A 371 6.62 -2.30 -11.49
CA ALA A 371 6.95 -3.13 -10.33
C ALA A 371 8.29 -3.86 -10.52
N ILE A 372 8.51 -4.47 -11.68
CA ILE A 372 9.77 -5.16 -12.05
C ILE A 372 10.97 -4.21 -11.94
N PHE A 373 10.90 -2.97 -12.42
CA PHE A 373 12.02 -2.01 -12.31
C PHE A 373 12.32 -1.52 -10.88
N LYS A 374 11.62 -2.00 -9.85
CA LYS A 374 11.95 -1.77 -8.44
C LYS A 374 12.71 -2.94 -7.77
N PHE A 375 12.84 -4.07 -8.45
CA PHE A 375 13.66 -5.20 -7.98
C PHE A 375 15.14 -4.93 -8.20
N ARG A 376 16.04 -5.68 -7.52
CA ARG A 376 17.49 -5.56 -7.72
C ARG A 376 17.90 -5.87 -9.17
N SER A 377 18.76 -5.02 -9.74
CA SER A 377 19.25 -5.08 -11.12
C SER A 377 19.79 -6.45 -11.53
N GLU A 378 20.41 -7.19 -10.61
CA GLU A 378 20.90 -8.56 -10.81
C GLU A 378 19.82 -9.50 -11.36
N TRP A 379 18.59 -9.38 -10.87
CA TRP A 379 17.47 -10.24 -11.24
C TRP A 379 16.76 -9.78 -12.52
N ILE A 380 16.81 -8.48 -12.83
CA ILE A 380 16.06 -7.85 -13.93
C ILE A 380 16.90 -7.57 -15.18
N GLN A 381 18.11 -8.12 -15.29
CA GLN A 381 18.98 -7.93 -16.47
C GLN A 381 18.28 -8.15 -17.83
N PRO A 382 17.38 -9.14 -18.04
CA PRO A 382 16.64 -9.26 -19.30
C PRO A 382 15.82 -8.00 -19.65
N TYR A 383 15.10 -7.44 -18.68
CA TYR A 383 14.27 -6.25 -18.82
C TYR A 383 15.14 -4.99 -19.02
N LEU A 384 16.24 -4.87 -18.28
CA LEU A 384 17.22 -3.78 -18.42
C LEU A 384 17.90 -3.78 -19.80
N LEU A 385 18.23 -4.96 -20.34
CA LEU A 385 18.78 -5.11 -21.68
C LEU A 385 17.72 -4.81 -22.75
N SER A 386 16.48 -5.25 -22.54
CA SER A 386 15.35 -5.03 -23.44
C SER A 386 15.08 -3.54 -23.66
N ILE A 387 14.77 -2.78 -22.59
CA ILE A 387 14.47 -1.34 -22.70
C ILE A 387 15.67 -0.55 -23.25
N ALA A 388 16.89 -0.90 -22.83
CA ALA A 388 18.11 -0.29 -23.38
C ALA A 388 18.38 -0.67 -24.85
N SER A 389 17.73 -1.70 -25.41
CA SER A 389 17.87 -2.16 -26.80
C SER A 389 16.81 -1.65 -27.78
N MET A 390 15.67 -1.14 -27.31
CA MET A 390 14.57 -0.59 -28.15
C MET A 390 15.06 0.46 -29.15
N ALA A 391 14.39 0.59 -30.30
CA ALA A 391 14.69 1.62 -31.31
C ALA A 391 14.38 3.04 -30.80
N ALA A 392 14.84 4.09 -31.48
CA ALA A 392 14.70 5.46 -30.97
C ALA A 392 13.24 5.94 -31.05
N GLU A 393 12.60 5.66 -32.18
CA GLU A 393 11.17 5.82 -32.46
C GLU A 393 10.30 5.13 -31.42
N HIS A 394 10.59 3.87 -31.06
CA HIS A 394 9.84 3.12 -30.03
C HIS A 394 10.01 3.73 -28.63
N VAL A 395 11.19 4.25 -28.30
CA VAL A 395 11.44 4.92 -27.00
C VAL A 395 10.76 6.29 -26.95
N LEU A 396 10.69 7.02 -28.06
CA LEU A 396 9.92 8.26 -28.19
C LEU A 396 8.41 8.03 -28.04
N GLU A 397 7.88 7.00 -28.69
CA GLU A 397 6.48 6.59 -28.57
C GLU A 397 6.14 6.18 -27.12
N THR A 398 7.01 5.38 -26.50
CA THR A 398 6.90 5.01 -25.09
C THR A 398 6.92 6.23 -24.16
N ALA A 399 7.74 7.25 -24.44
CA ALA A 399 7.80 8.48 -23.65
C ALA A 399 6.60 9.43 -23.85
N LYS A 400 5.80 9.23 -24.91
CA LYS A 400 4.55 9.96 -25.17
C LYS A 400 3.36 9.29 -24.49
N ASP A 401 3.27 7.96 -24.52
CA ASP A 401 2.22 7.21 -23.82
C ASP A 401 2.25 7.47 -22.29
N ALA A 402 1.08 7.46 -21.63
CA ALA A 402 0.98 7.74 -20.19
C ALA A 402 1.46 6.59 -19.30
N GLY A 403 1.25 5.34 -19.71
CA GLY A 403 1.81 4.16 -19.04
C GLY A 403 3.28 3.96 -19.41
N GLY A 404 3.62 4.12 -20.69
CA GLY A 404 5.00 4.04 -21.19
C GLY A 404 5.94 5.06 -20.52
N ALA A 405 5.51 6.30 -20.32
CA ALA A 405 6.27 7.32 -19.58
C ALA A 405 6.59 6.85 -18.15
N CYS A 406 5.62 6.31 -17.43
CA CYS A 406 5.83 5.78 -16.08
C CYS A 406 6.77 4.55 -16.06
N VAL A 407 6.80 3.74 -17.13
CA VAL A 407 7.77 2.65 -17.30
C VAL A 407 9.20 3.17 -17.50
N ILE A 408 9.38 4.20 -18.32
CA ILE A 408 10.69 4.86 -18.48
C ILE A 408 11.13 5.49 -17.16
N ASP A 409 10.24 6.19 -16.47
CA ASP A 409 10.51 6.83 -15.18
C ASP A 409 10.93 5.80 -14.11
N ALA A 410 10.25 4.64 -14.05
CA ALA A 410 10.63 3.53 -13.17
C ALA A 410 12.01 2.95 -13.51
N PHE A 411 12.32 2.73 -14.79
CA PHE A 411 13.67 2.32 -15.22
C PHE A 411 14.74 3.37 -14.88
N LEU A 412 14.45 4.66 -15.02
CA LEU A 412 15.37 5.74 -14.64
C LEU A 412 15.52 5.88 -13.11
N ALA A 413 14.54 5.44 -12.32
CA ALA A 413 14.59 5.37 -10.86
C ALA A 413 15.29 4.11 -10.31
N SER A 414 15.29 2.99 -11.06
CA SER A 414 15.88 1.70 -10.67
C SER A 414 17.37 1.75 -10.26
N ASP A 415 17.93 0.67 -9.73
CA ASP A 415 19.38 0.55 -9.46
C ASP A 415 20.23 0.29 -10.73
N ALA A 416 19.62 0.31 -11.93
CA ALA A 416 20.30 0.08 -13.20
C ALA A 416 21.51 1.02 -13.43
N SER A 417 22.56 0.49 -14.04
CA SER A 417 23.81 1.23 -14.21
C SER A 417 23.63 2.55 -14.98
N ALA A 418 24.42 3.56 -14.62
CA ALA A 418 24.44 4.85 -15.33
C ALA A 418 24.75 4.69 -16.84
N LYS A 419 25.38 3.58 -17.26
CA LYS A 419 25.60 3.23 -18.68
C LYS A 419 24.31 2.76 -19.36
N GLN A 420 23.51 1.91 -18.71
CA GLN A 420 22.19 1.48 -19.20
C GLN A 420 21.22 2.67 -19.28
N LYS A 421 21.10 3.46 -18.20
CA LYS A 421 20.23 4.66 -18.19
C LYS A 421 20.60 5.65 -19.29
N ARG A 422 21.90 5.98 -19.42
CA ARG A 422 22.42 6.84 -20.50
C ARG A 422 22.09 6.31 -21.90
N ARG A 423 22.16 4.99 -22.13
CA ARG A 423 21.83 4.37 -23.44
C ARG A 423 20.36 4.56 -23.83
N LEU A 424 19.44 4.64 -22.86
CA LEU A 424 18.06 5.00 -23.15
C LEU A 424 17.92 6.50 -23.45
N VAL A 425 18.38 7.36 -22.53
CA VAL A 425 18.15 8.82 -22.59
C VAL A 425 18.79 9.46 -23.84
N VAL A 426 19.92 8.93 -24.34
CA VAL A 426 20.55 9.45 -25.58
C VAL A 426 19.63 9.31 -26.81
N LYS A 427 18.69 8.37 -26.82
CA LYS A 427 17.72 8.18 -27.94
C LYS A 427 16.62 9.23 -28.00
N LEU A 428 16.42 10.00 -26.92
CA LEU A 428 15.41 11.07 -26.84
C LEU A 428 15.98 12.46 -27.18
N ARG A 429 17.27 12.55 -27.53
CA ARG A 429 17.88 13.79 -28.04
C ARG A 429 17.21 14.23 -29.34
N GLY A 430 16.91 15.53 -29.45
CA GLY A 430 16.10 16.10 -30.52
C GLY A 430 14.59 16.10 -30.23
N HIS A 431 14.14 15.40 -29.18
CA HIS A 431 12.72 15.25 -28.82
C HIS A 431 12.38 15.70 -27.39
N PHE A 432 13.33 16.21 -26.60
CA PHE A 432 13.02 16.69 -25.24
C PHE A 432 12.14 17.95 -25.24
N GLY A 433 12.28 18.81 -26.25
CA GLY A 433 11.38 19.95 -26.46
C GLY A 433 9.94 19.52 -26.74
N GLU A 434 9.76 18.56 -27.64
CA GLU A 434 8.46 17.93 -27.97
C GLU A 434 7.84 17.25 -26.74
N LEU A 435 8.59 16.39 -26.05
CA LEU A 435 8.12 15.63 -24.89
C LEU A 435 7.72 16.53 -23.71
N ALA A 436 8.40 17.66 -23.50
CA ALA A 436 8.07 18.58 -22.42
C ALA A 436 6.72 19.30 -22.61
N MET A 437 6.21 19.36 -23.84
CA MET A 437 4.86 19.86 -24.12
C MET A 437 3.77 18.84 -23.76
N HIS A 438 4.10 17.55 -23.63
CA HIS A 438 3.15 16.51 -23.30
C HIS A 438 2.93 16.37 -21.77
N PRO A 439 1.69 16.17 -21.27
CA PRO A 439 1.42 16.09 -19.84
C PRO A 439 2.21 15.00 -19.10
N SER A 440 2.38 13.80 -19.68
CA SER A 440 3.24 12.74 -19.14
C SER A 440 4.72 13.02 -19.40
N GLY A 441 5.06 13.32 -20.66
CA GLY A 441 6.45 13.52 -21.12
C GLY A 441 7.21 14.61 -20.36
N SER A 442 6.53 15.63 -19.83
CA SER A 442 7.15 16.64 -18.97
C SER A 442 7.83 16.08 -17.71
N PHE A 443 7.29 14.99 -17.13
CA PHE A 443 7.92 14.29 -16.00
C PHE A 443 9.08 13.40 -16.48
N THR A 444 8.95 12.74 -17.64
CA THR A 444 10.01 11.92 -18.22
C THR A 444 11.22 12.74 -18.66
N VAL A 445 11.02 13.96 -19.18
CA VAL A 445 12.11 14.93 -19.43
C VAL A 445 12.83 15.31 -18.14
N GLU A 446 12.09 15.48 -17.05
CA GLU A 446 12.65 15.75 -15.71
C GLU A 446 13.51 14.58 -15.20
N ARG A 447 13.01 13.33 -15.29
CA ARG A 447 13.79 12.13 -14.95
C ARG A 447 15.02 11.93 -15.85
N CYS A 448 14.89 12.21 -17.14
CA CYS A 448 16.00 12.20 -18.10
C CYS A 448 17.09 13.22 -17.75
N PHE A 449 16.70 14.39 -17.23
CA PHE A 449 17.61 15.42 -16.75
C PHE A 449 18.33 14.98 -15.46
N ASP A 450 17.59 14.45 -14.49
CA ASP A 450 18.15 13.98 -13.22
C ASP A 450 19.15 12.84 -13.45
N ALA A 451 18.80 11.83 -14.25
CA ALA A 451 19.66 10.69 -14.59
C ALA A 451 20.75 11.00 -15.64
N GLY A 452 20.70 12.18 -16.27
CA GLY A 452 21.61 12.57 -17.37
C GLY A 452 23.03 12.94 -16.92
N SER A 453 24.02 12.69 -17.78
CA SER A 453 25.32 13.34 -17.67
C SER A 453 25.23 14.83 -18.04
N LEU A 454 26.26 15.64 -17.76
CA LEU A 454 26.25 17.07 -18.08
C LEU A 454 25.89 17.35 -19.56
N SER A 455 26.50 16.63 -20.51
CA SER A 455 26.18 16.71 -21.96
C SER A 455 24.73 16.32 -22.31
N ILE A 456 24.05 15.51 -21.49
CA ILE A 456 22.61 15.23 -21.66
C ILE A 456 21.76 16.35 -21.06
N ARG A 457 22.12 16.82 -19.85
CA ARG A 457 21.47 17.97 -19.21
C ARG A 457 21.55 19.22 -20.09
N GLU A 458 22.68 19.46 -20.76
CA GLU A 458 22.87 20.56 -21.72
C GLU A 458 22.01 20.38 -22.98
N ALA A 459 21.91 19.17 -23.54
CA ALA A 459 21.05 18.90 -24.69
C ALA A 459 19.57 19.18 -24.36
N ILE A 460 19.09 18.65 -23.23
CA ILE A 460 17.75 18.93 -22.70
C ILE A 460 17.58 20.45 -22.51
N ALA A 461 18.53 21.13 -21.87
CA ALA A 461 18.41 22.57 -21.61
C ALA A 461 18.38 23.43 -22.89
N CYS A 462 19.07 23.00 -23.95
CA CYS A 462 19.04 23.64 -25.26
C CYS A 462 17.68 23.42 -25.96
N GLU A 463 17.18 22.18 -25.98
CA GLU A 463 15.90 21.84 -26.59
C GLU A 463 14.72 22.51 -25.86
N LEU A 464 14.74 22.57 -24.52
CA LEU A 464 13.74 23.29 -23.73
C LEU A 464 13.84 24.82 -23.85
N LEU A 465 15.01 25.36 -24.19
CA LEU A 465 15.16 26.79 -24.46
C LEU A 465 14.50 27.17 -25.79
N ALA A 466 14.57 26.31 -26.81
CA ALA A 466 13.93 26.54 -28.10
C ALA A 466 12.40 26.64 -27.99
N VAL A 467 11.76 25.75 -27.20
CA VAL A 467 10.29 25.75 -26.99
C VAL A 467 9.83 26.61 -25.80
N ARG A 468 10.73 27.37 -25.15
CA ARG A 468 10.50 28.06 -23.86
C ARG A 468 9.22 28.92 -23.82
N THR A 469 8.91 29.63 -24.91
CA THR A 469 7.76 30.53 -25.03
C THR A 469 6.41 29.82 -25.12
N GLU A 470 6.41 28.58 -25.58
CA GLU A 470 5.22 27.73 -25.70
C GLU A 470 5.08 26.88 -24.44
N LEU A 471 6.19 26.30 -23.98
CA LEU A 471 6.29 25.54 -22.74
C LEU A 471 5.85 26.36 -21.53
N SER A 472 6.17 27.66 -21.46
CA SER A 472 5.69 28.55 -20.40
C SER A 472 4.16 28.74 -20.34
N LYS A 473 3.41 28.29 -21.36
CA LYS A 473 1.94 28.34 -21.43
C LYS A 473 1.29 27.01 -21.02
N THR A 474 2.04 25.92 -20.88
CA THR A 474 1.49 24.61 -20.48
C THR A 474 1.33 24.52 -18.95
N LYS A 475 0.52 23.57 -18.48
CA LYS A 475 0.27 23.38 -17.03
C LYS A 475 1.54 23.07 -16.22
N GLN A 476 2.49 22.33 -16.79
CA GLN A 476 3.71 21.86 -16.10
C GLN A 476 4.99 22.61 -16.50
N GLY A 477 5.03 23.23 -17.69
CA GLY A 477 6.23 23.87 -18.21
C GLY A 477 6.83 24.97 -17.30
N PRO A 478 6.04 25.84 -16.64
CA PRO A 478 6.56 26.80 -15.66
C PRO A 478 7.24 26.17 -14.43
N HIS A 479 6.91 24.92 -14.08
CA HIS A 479 7.64 24.15 -13.06
C HIS A 479 8.95 23.61 -13.64
N LEU A 480 8.88 22.94 -14.81
CA LEU A 480 10.02 22.31 -15.47
C LEU A 480 11.13 23.33 -15.81
N LEU A 481 10.78 24.44 -16.46
CA LEU A 481 11.69 25.54 -16.80
C LEU A 481 12.44 26.09 -15.57
N ARG A 482 11.73 26.24 -14.44
CA ARG A 482 12.28 26.73 -13.17
C ARG A 482 13.19 25.70 -12.50
N LYS A 483 12.81 24.43 -12.50
CA LYS A 483 13.56 23.34 -11.84
C LYS A 483 14.87 23.02 -12.55
N LEU A 484 14.86 23.06 -13.89
CA LEU A 484 16.04 22.86 -14.73
C LEU A 484 16.88 24.15 -14.87
N ASP A 485 16.40 25.30 -14.37
CA ASP A 485 17.09 26.60 -14.35
C ASP A 485 17.42 27.11 -15.77
N ILE A 486 16.48 26.93 -16.70
CA ILE A 486 16.64 27.20 -18.15
C ILE A 486 16.93 28.69 -18.43
N ASP A 487 16.36 29.60 -17.63
CA ASP A 487 16.65 31.04 -17.74
C ASP A 487 18.13 31.37 -17.43
N ARG A 488 18.78 30.61 -16.53
CA ARG A 488 20.23 30.72 -16.29
C ARG A 488 21.03 30.05 -17.39
N TYR A 489 20.56 28.93 -17.95
CA TYR A 489 21.23 28.31 -19.10
C TYR A 489 21.31 29.30 -20.27
N ALA A 490 20.21 30.00 -20.57
CA ALA A 490 20.14 31.01 -21.62
C ALA A 490 21.02 32.25 -21.36
N THR A 491 21.10 32.73 -20.11
CA THR A 491 21.77 34.01 -19.79
C THR A 491 23.21 33.88 -19.28
N LYS A 492 23.55 32.76 -18.64
CA LYS A 492 24.84 32.50 -17.98
C LYS A 492 25.18 30.99 -18.04
N PRO A 493 25.39 30.42 -19.24
CA PRO A 493 25.53 28.98 -19.44
C PRO A 493 26.65 28.37 -18.59
N ASP A 494 27.78 29.05 -18.38
CA ASP A 494 28.89 28.50 -17.58
C ASP A 494 28.58 28.45 -16.08
N GLN A 495 27.86 29.44 -15.54
CA GLN A 495 27.36 29.37 -14.16
C GLN A 495 26.34 28.24 -13.99
N TRP A 496 25.54 27.96 -15.02
CA TRP A 496 24.64 26.81 -15.04
C TRP A 496 25.42 25.49 -15.09
N ARG A 497 26.45 25.37 -15.96
CA ARG A 497 27.34 24.19 -16.05
C ARG A 497 27.98 23.87 -14.72
N SER A 498 28.64 24.86 -14.08
CA SER A 498 29.23 24.70 -12.75
C SER A 498 28.19 24.23 -11.73
N LYS A 499 27.00 24.84 -11.71
CA LYS A 499 25.91 24.46 -10.80
C LYS A 499 25.46 22.99 -10.99
N GLN A 500 25.30 22.52 -12.23
CA GLN A 500 24.92 21.12 -12.47
C GLN A 500 26.09 20.13 -12.22
N ALA A 501 27.34 20.55 -12.43
CA ALA A 501 28.53 19.76 -12.12
C ALA A 501 28.74 19.60 -10.59
N SER A 502 28.63 20.69 -9.82
CA SER A 502 28.74 20.65 -8.35
C SER A 502 27.64 19.79 -7.71
N LYS A 503 26.40 19.83 -8.23
CA LYS A 503 25.35 18.88 -7.82
C LYS A 503 25.78 17.42 -8.00
N GLN A 504 26.41 17.10 -9.14
CA GLN A 504 26.84 15.73 -9.41
C GLN A 504 28.00 15.30 -8.50
N SER A 505 28.96 16.19 -8.23
CA SER A 505 30.05 15.91 -7.31
C SER A 505 29.52 15.65 -5.90
N ALA A 506 28.70 16.55 -5.36
CA ALA A 506 28.10 16.40 -4.03
C ALA A 506 27.23 15.14 -3.88
N TYR A 507 26.48 14.75 -4.92
CA TYR A 507 25.74 13.49 -4.92
C TYR A 507 26.67 12.27 -4.90
N ASN A 508 27.72 12.27 -5.72
CA ASN A 508 28.69 11.17 -5.78
C ASN A 508 29.47 11.05 -4.45
N GLU A 509 29.88 12.17 -3.87
CA GLU A 509 30.57 12.26 -2.57
C GLU A 509 29.68 11.74 -1.43
N PHE A 510 28.40 12.15 -1.40
CA PHE A 510 27.42 11.63 -0.45
C PHE A 510 27.22 10.12 -0.60
N TYR A 511 27.09 9.61 -1.83
CA TYR A 511 26.94 8.18 -2.08
C TYR A 511 28.17 7.37 -1.65
N VAL A 512 29.39 7.90 -1.86
CA VAL A 512 30.64 7.26 -1.40
C VAL A 512 30.77 7.30 0.14
N ALA A 513 30.24 8.33 0.80
CA ALA A 513 30.31 8.48 2.25
C ALA A 513 29.23 7.71 3.03
N PHE A 514 28.05 7.49 2.44
CA PHE A 514 26.87 6.95 3.14
C PHE A 514 26.17 5.77 2.42
N GLY A 515 26.59 5.39 1.22
CA GLY A 515 26.06 4.21 0.52
C GLY A 515 26.47 2.90 1.21
N THR A 516 25.50 2.06 1.57
CA THR A 516 25.75 0.77 2.21
C THR A 516 26.53 -0.18 1.30
N SER A 517 27.59 -0.78 1.83
CA SER A 517 28.54 -1.57 1.05
C SER A 517 28.13 -3.04 0.88
N GLU A 518 27.63 -3.40 -0.29
CA GLU A 518 27.81 -4.75 -0.83
C GLU A 518 28.94 -4.71 -1.89
N SER A 519 30.03 -5.45 -1.60
CA SER A 519 31.18 -5.83 -2.46
C SER A 519 31.73 -4.84 -3.53
N PRO A 520 32.78 -4.05 -3.24
CA PRO A 520 33.48 -3.22 -4.24
C PRO A 520 34.48 -4.00 -5.12
N THR A 521 34.02 -4.65 -6.18
CA THR A 521 34.88 -5.35 -7.18
C THR A 521 35.58 -4.40 -8.16
N LYS A 522 36.66 -3.76 -7.68
CA LYS A 522 37.82 -3.22 -8.45
C LYS A 522 37.56 -2.70 -9.88
N ASN A 523 36.91 -1.55 -10.04
CA ASN A 523 37.01 -0.75 -11.27
C ASN A 523 38.23 0.20 -11.22
N LYS A 524 39.42 -0.30 -11.54
CA LYS A 524 40.64 0.52 -11.68
C LYS A 524 40.72 1.12 -13.08
N PHE A 525 39.86 2.08 -13.39
CA PHE A 525 39.93 2.83 -14.65
C PHE A 525 41.08 3.84 -14.62
N LEU A 526 42.00 3.72 -15.57
CA LEU A 526 42.95 4.76 -15.92
C LEU A 526 42.26 5.79 -16.82
N CYS A 527 42.59 7.06 -16.63
CA CYS A 527 42.30 8.09 -17.62
C CYS A 527 43.48 8.16 -18.59
N ASP A 528 43.29 7.71 -19.83
CA ASP A 528 43.54 8.59 -20.98
C ASP A 528 42.93 8.01 -22.27
N ALA A 529 42.38 8.90 -23.11
CA ALA A 529 41.93 8.64 -24.48
C ALA A 529 41.41 9.94 -25.13
N SER A 530 42.28 10.94 -25.32
CA SER A 530 42.04 11.96 -26.35
C SER A 530 42.02 11.29 -27.72
N MET A 531 41.09 11.68 -28.60
CA MET A 531 41.15 11.27 -30.01
C MET A 531 42.28 12.00 -30.72
N ASP A 532 43.02 11.28 -31.57
CA ASP A 532 43.70 11.85 -32.72
C ASP A 532 43.69 10.84 -33.90
N ILE A 533 44.09 11.29 -35.09
CA ILE A 533 43.74 10.68 -36.38
C ILE A 533 44.98 10.08 -37.08
N SER A 534 44.72 9.16 -38.03
CA SER A 534 45.59 8.62 -39.10
C SER A 534 46.48 7.38 -38.80
N GLU A 535 46.07 6.28 -39.45
CA GLU A 535 46.78 5.23 -40.21
C GLU A 535 48.21 4.71 -39.87
N PRO A 536 48.51 3.44 -40.23
CA PRO A 536 49.57 2.67 -39.58
C PRO A 536 50.92 2.64 -40.32
N LYS A 537 51.99 2.32 -39.58
CA LYS A 537 53.23 1.71 -40.10
C LYS A 537 53.70 0.56 -39.22
N GLU A 538 54.51 -0.31 -39.79
CA GLU A 538 54.72 -1.68 -39.31
C GLU A 538 55.93 -1.90 -38.39
N LEU A 539 55.95 -3.12 -37.82
CA LEU A 539 57.12 -4.00 -37.61
C LEU A 539 58.03 -3.86 -36.37
N ASN A 540 58.38 -5.07 -35.90
CA ASN A 540 59.61 -5.49 -35.20
C ASN A 540 59.75 -5.46 -33.67
N THR A 541 59.22 -6.54 -33.09
CA THR A 541 59.95 -7.57 -32.29
C THR A 541 60.61 -7.23 -30.94
N ARG A 542 60.11 -7.94 -29.91
CA ARG A 542 60.85 -8.75 -28.91
C ARG A 542 62.11 -8.12 -28.25
N LYS A 543 62.05 -7.94 -26.92
CA LYS A 543 62.63 -8.93 -25.97
C LYS A 543 62.36 -8.62 -24.49
N GLU A 544 61.83 -9.64 -23.80
CA GLU A 544 62.10 -10.01 -22.41
C GLU A 544 63.57 -10.50 -22.27
N ILE A 545 64.23 -10.62 -21.10
CA ILE A 545 63.90 -10.39 -19.67
C ILE A 545 65.24 -10.15 -18.94
N ASP A 546 65.25 -9.36 -17.85
CA ASP A 546 66.01 -9.55 -16.57
C ASP A 546 66.00 -8.21 -15.79
N SER A 547 65.70 -8.07 -14.50
CA SER A 547 65.72 -8.90 -13.27
C SER A 547 66.97 -8.75 -12.39
N SER A 548 66.74 -8.38 -11.12
CA SER A 548 67.67 -8.42 -9.96
C SER A 548 68.89 -7.46 -9.97
N LEU A 549 69.41 -6.95 -8.84
CA LEU A 549 68.85 -6.56 -7.52
C LEU A 549 69.91 -5.73 -6.75
N ASN A 550 69.50 -4.95 -5.74
CA ASN A 550 70.38 -4.20 -4.79
C ASN A 550 71.20 -3.03 -5.43
N SER A 551 71.78 -2.05 -4.71
CA SER A 551 72.02 -1.92 -3.26
C SER A 551 71.97 -0.46 -2.76
N ILE A 552 71.39 -0.24 -1.57
CA ILE A 552 71.96 0.46 -0.39
C ILE A 552 72.53 1.91 -0.51
N SER A 553 72.06 2.79 0.38
CA SER A 553 72.71 4.00 0.97
C SER A 553 72.87 5.29 0.11
N MET A 554 72.95 6.51 0.67
CA MET A 554 72.52 7.07 1.98
C MET A 554 72.52 8.63 1.95
N VAL A 555 71.75 9.26 2.85
CA VAL A 555 72.06 10.44 3.73
C VAL A 555 72.81 11.65 3.12
N ASP A 556 72.28 12.89 3.15
CA ASP A 556 70.93 13.35 3.59
C ASP A 556 70.33 14.50 2.72
N ASP A 557 70.38 15.82 2.97
CA ASP A 557 70.86 16.66 4.07
C ASP A 557 69.97 17.92 4.25
N THR A 558 70.21 18.68 5.31
CA THR A 558 69.36 19.70 5.93
C THR A 558 69.13 20.99 5.15
N LEU A 559 67.92 21.56 5.31
CA LEU A 559 67.77 22.81 6.09
C LEU A 559 66.34 23.00 6.63
N ALA A 560 66.25 23.57 7.82
CA ALA A 560 65.00 23.95 8.50
C ALA A 560 64.85 25.50 8.49
N GLU A 561 63.87 26.18 9.09
CA GLU A 561 62.83 25.82 10.04
C GLU A 561 61.74 26.92 10.07
N LYS A 562 60.47 26.59 10.39
CA LYS A 562 59.73 27.35 11.43
C LYS A 562 58.47 26.65 11.94
N LYS A 563 58.46 26.39 13.25
CA LYS A 563 57.37 25.74 13.99
C LYS A 563 56.40 26.77 14.57
N LYS A 564 55.10 26.44 14.66
CA LYS A 564 54.22 26.91 15.74
C LYS A 564 53.57 25.71 16.43
N LYS A 565 53.91 25.49 17.70
CA LYS A 565 53.43 24.38 18.53
C LYS A 565 52.06 24.70 19.14
N ARG A 566 51.23 23.68 19.37
CA ARG A 566 50.39 23.61 20.59
C ARG A 566 50.49 22.19 21.18
N LYS A 567 50.39 22.08 22.51
CA LYS A 567 50.90 20.92 23.28
C LYS A 567 49.96 19.70 23.23
N LYS A 568 50.52 18.52 22.94
CA LYS A 568 50.00 17.21 23.41
C LYS A 568 50.79 16.84 24.68
N ARG A 569 50.14 16.31 25.72
CA ARG A 569 50.79 15.89 26.97
C ARG A 569 50.81 14.36 27.02
N LYS A 570 52.01 13.74 27.09
CA LYS A 570 52.18 12.30 27.31
C LYS A 570 51.79 11.93 28.75
N ARG A 571 51.27 10.71 28.94
CA ARG A 571 51.89 9.65 29.75
C ARG A 571 51.51 8.29 29.15
N ASP A 572 52.31 7.28 29.46
CA ASP A 572 52.44 6.03 28.70
C ASP A 572 53.20 4.98 29.55
N VAL A 573 53.08 3.70 29.19
CA VAL A 573 53.81 2.51 29.71
C VAL A 573 53.48 1.99 31.13
N GLY A 574 53.05 0.72 31.18
CA GLY A 574 53.37 -0.28 32.21
C GLY A 574 52.37 -0.48 33.36
N SER A 575 51.97 -1.70 33.74
CA SER A 575 52.19 -3.04 33.12
C SER A 575 51.16 -4.06 33.67
N GLU A 576 51.24 -5.30 33.16
CA GLU A 576 50.62 -6.58 33.62
C GLU A 576 49.27 -7.01 32.97
N ASP A 577 49.40 -8.10 32.20
CA ASP A 577 48.59 -9.33 32.13
C ASP A 577 47.10 -9.35 31.72
N GLY A 578 46.71 -10.48 31.11
CA GLY A 578 45.33 -10.98 31.14
C GLY A 578 44.67 -11.30 29.79
N LEU A 579 45.02 -12.43 29.16
CA LEU A 579 44.10 -13.10 28.23
C LEU A 579 42.90 -13.65 29.03
N GLY A 580 41.65 -13.32 28.69
CA GLY A 580 40.53 -13.95 29.41
C GLY A 580 39.11 -13.58 29.00
N SER A 581 38.33 -14.62 28.68
CA SER A 581 36.92 -14.78 29.09
C SER A 581 35.90 -13.71 28.69
N LYS A 582 35.40 -13.92 27.47
CA LYS A 582 33.99 -13.85 27.07
C LYS A 582 33.03 -14.44 28.14
N LYS A 583 32.74 -13.71 29.22
CA LYS A 583 31.73 -14.00 30.26
C LYS A 583 31.46 -12.78 31.14
N VAL A 584 30.25 -12.21 31.07
CA VAL A 584 29.59 -11.40 32.14
C VAL A 584 28.20 -10.94 31.67
N MET A 585 28.04 -10.58 30.39
CA MET A 585 26.78 -10.09 29.81
C MET A 585 25.78 -11.21 29.44
N GLU A 586 25.75 -12.27 30.26
CA GLU A 586 24.89 -13.46 30.06
C GLU A 586 24.20 -13.93 31.37
N ASN A 587 24.55 -13.33 32.52
CA ASN A 587 24.03 -13.72 33.85
C ASN A 587 22.87 -12.85 34.36
N ALA A 588 22.30 -11.96 33.54
CA ALA A 588 21.16 -11.11 33.92
C ALA A 588 19.76 -11.73 33.64
N VAL A 589 19.69 -12.82 32.87
CA VAL A 589 18.44 -13.39 32.33
C VAL A 589 18.06 -14.74 32.97
N LYS A 590 18.90 -15.30 33.86
CA LYS A 590 18.74 -16.67 34.40
C LYS A 590 18.12 -16.79 35.81
N ASN A 591 17.73 -15.68 36.44
CA ASN A 591 17.21 -15.65 37.83
C ASN A 591 15.73 -15.25 37.95
N PHE A 592 14.88 -15.55 36.96
CA PHE A 592 13.42 -15.34 37.06
C PHE A 592 12.56 -16.51 36.55
N LEU A 593 13.18 -17.67 36.35
CA LEU A 593 12.51 -18.97 36.14
C LEU A 593 13.21 -20.01 37.04
N SER A 594 12.50 -21.06 37.45
CA SER A 594 12.97 -22.13 38.36
C SER A 594 13.05 -21.81 39.87
N SER A 595 11.92 -21.41 40.46
CA SER A 595 11.62 -21.73 41.87
C SER A 595 10.11 -21.90 42.08
N GLY A 596 9.58 -23.10 42.31
CA GLY A 596 10.21 -24.42 42.32
C GLY A 596 9.21 -25.51 42.70
N SER A 597 9.64 -26.78 42.73
CA SER A 597 8.89 -27.91 43.32
C SER A 597 9.81 -29.11 43.57
N ILE A 598 9.28 -30.18 44.19
CA ILE A 598 9.91 -31.50 44.45
C ILE A 598 10.92 -31.45 45.64
N ASP A 599 10.87 -32.30 46.68
CA ASP A 599 10.34 -33.67 46.79
C ASP A 599 9.90 -34.15 48.21
N LYS A 600 9.19 -35.29 48.27
CA LYS A 600 9.02 -36.30 49.37
C LYS A 600 8.33 -35.84 50.68
N LYS A 601 7.34 -36.57 51.25
CA LYS A 601 7.40 -38.02 51.58
C LYS A 601 6.03 -38.66 52.01
N ARG A 602 5.68 -39.81 51.40
CA ARG A 602 4.92 -41.00 51.94
C ARG A 602 3.46 -40.92 52.49
N ARG A 603 2.76 -42.06 52.31
CA ARG A 603 1.37 -42.45 52.72
C ARG A 603 0.25 -41.83 51.84
N GLY A 604 -0.83 -42.52 51.46
CA GLY A 604 -1.09 -43.98 51.50
C GLY A 604 -2.56 -44.41 51.30
N ALA A 605 -2.81 -45.32 50.34
CA ALA A 605 -4.00 -46.17 50.14
C ALA A 605 -5.36 -45.60 49.61
N SER A 606 -6.02 -46.45 48.78
CA SER A 606 -7.48 -46.71 48.71
C SER A 606 -8.44 -45.98 47.73
N LYS A 607 -8.69 -46.66 46.58
CA LYS A 607 -10.00 -47.01 45.95
C LYS A 607 -10.96 -45.95 45.31
N HIS A 608 -11.74 -46.49 44.35
CA HIS A 608 -12.93 -45.98 43.63
C HIS A 608 -12.71 -44.82 42.62
N LYS A 609 -13.22 -44.79 41.36
CA LYS A 609 -14.29 -45.48 40.56
C LYS A 609 -15.59 -44.65 40.42
N LEU A 610 -16.18 -44.66 39.20
CA LEU A 610 -17.27 -43.84 38.63
C LEU A 610 -16.69 -42.60 37.90
N LYS A 611 -16.99 -42.36 36.62
CA LYS A 611 -18.29 -41.97 35.98
C LYS A 611 -18.79 -40.62 36.52
N PHE A 612 -19.12 -39.63 35.69
CA PHE A 612 -19.66 -39.74 34.32
C PHE A 612 -18.67 -39.52 33.18
#